data_AF-A0A9E0U1W9-F1
#
_entry.id   AF-A0A9E0U1W9-F1
#
_cell.length_a   1.000
_cell.length_b   1.000
_cell.length_c   1.000
_cell.angle_alpha   90.00
_cell.angle_beta   90.00
_cell.angle_gamma   90.00
#
_symmetry.space_group_name_H-M   'P 1'
#
loop_
_entity.id
_entity.type
_entity.pdbx_description
1 polymer ?
#
loop_
_entity_poly.entity_id
_entity_poly.type
_entity_poly.pdbx_seq_one_letter_code
_entity_poly.pdbx_strand_id
1 'polypeptide(L)' 'MNKLVSLLAIAFAATIGTAYAAEEAPAAPRKVSSQQEKMKSCSKEAKAKALKGAERKSFMSTCLKGDKQ' A
#
# COMPACT_ATOMS: atom_id res chain seq x y z
N MET A 1 -13.21 -6.50 15.77
CA MET A 1 -13.80 -6.84 14.46
C MET A 1 -13.26 -8.20 14.02
N ASN A 2 -13.98 -9.30 14.27
CA ASN A 2 -13.87 -10.51 13.42
C ASN A 2 -14.91 -11.62 13.73
N LYS A 3 -16.01 -11.35 14.43
CA LYS A 3 -16.95 -12.43 14.79
C LYS A 3 -18.43 -12.09 14.62
N LEU A 4 -18.79 -10.84 14.28
CA LEU A 4 -20.19 -10.42 14.17
C LEU A 4 -20.53 -9.62 12.89
N VAL A 5 -19.57 -9.41 11.97
CA VAL A 5 -19.79 -8.65 10.72
C VAL A 5 -19.93 -9.59 9.49
N SER A 6 -19.88 -10.91 9.69
CA SER A 6 -19.83 -11.90 8.59
C SER A 6 -21.17 -12.54 8.21
N LEU A 7 -22.31 -12.14 8.80
CA LEU A 7 -23.58 -12.87 8.61
C LEU A 7 -24.80 -12.03 8.20
N LEU A 8 -24.64 -10.76 7.79
CA LEU A 8 -25.82 -9.92 7.49
C LEU A 8 -25.67 -8.95 6.31
N ALA A 9 -24.72 -9.16 5.39
CA ALA A 9 -24.51 -8.24 4.25
C ALA A 9 -24.34 -8.92 2.88
N ILE A 10 -24.93 -10.11 2.68
CA ILE A 10 -25.02 -10.77 1.36
C ILE A 10 -26.47 -10.71 0.89
N ALA A 11 -27.00 -9.50 0.63
CA ALA A 11 -28.31 -9.34 -0.04
C ALA A 11 -28.61 -7.89 -0.51
N PHE A 12 -27.65 -6.96 -0.58
CA PHE A 12 -27.98 -5.58 -0.97
C PHE A 12 -26.98 -4.99 -1.94
N ALA A 13 -27.51 -4.52 -3.07
CA ALA A 13 -26.89 -3.62 -4.05
C ALA A 13 -25.94 -4.23 -5.09
N ALA A 14 -26.41 -5.27 -5.78
CA ALA A 14 -26.19 -5.35 -7.23
C ALA A 14 -27.13 -4.34 -7.91
N THR A 15 -26.69 -3.09 -8.07
CA THR A 15 -27.12 -2.13 -9.12
C THR A 15 -26.51 -0.78 -8.80
N ILE A 16 -25.61 -0.33 -9.68
CA ILE A 16 -25.31 1.04 -10.14
C ILE A 16 -23.82 1.03 -10.52
N GLY A 17 -23.57 0.52 -11.72
CA GLY A 17 -22.31 0.60 -12.43
C GLY A 17 -22.55 1.30 -13.76
N THR A 18 -22.27 2.60 -13.82
CA THR A 18 -21.96 3.33 -15.05
C THR A 18 -20.76 4.21 -14.74
N ALA A 19 -19.65 3.81 -15.35
CA ALA A 19 -18.30 4.29 -15.18
C ALA A 19 -18.12 5.79 -15.45
N TYR A 20 -17.31 6.45 -14.63
CA TYR A 20 -16.46 7.55 -15.09
C TYR A 20 -15.08 6.95 -15.39
N ALA A 21 -14.78 6.79 -16.67
CA ALA A 21 -13.43 6.54 -17.16
C ALA A 21 -12.81 7.91 -17.46
N ALA A 22 -11.81 8.32 -16.66
CA ALA A 22 -10.84 9.33 -17.08
C ALA A 22 -9.55 8.58 -17.37
N GLU A 23 -9.25 8.59 -18.66
CA GLU A 23 -8.21 7.84 -19.35
C GLU A 23 -6.81 8.20 -18.86
N GLU A 24 -5.99 7.15 -18.71
CA GLU A 24 -4.57 7.20 -18.40
C GLU A 24 -3.79 7.76 -19.60
N ALA A 25 -3.12 8.89 -19.42
CA ALA A 25 -1.96 9.22 -20.24
C ALA A 25 -0.80 8.28 -19.86
N PRO A 26 -0.04 7.71 -20.82
CA PRO A 26 0.99 6.72 -20.52
C PRO A 26 2.16 7.39 -19.79
N ALA A 27 2.29 7.12 -18.49
CA ALA A 27 3.49 7.46 -17.74
C ALA A 27 4.64 6.53 -18.19
N ALA A 28 5.71 7.16 -18.70
CA ALA A 28 7.02 6.60 -19.00
C ALA A 28 7.49 5.51 -18.00
N PRO A 29 8.39 4.57 -18.39
CA PRO A 29 8.77 3.42 -17.58
C PRO A 29 9.35 3.90 -16.25
N ARG A 30 8.55 3.78 -15.19
CA ARG A 30 9.04 4.00 -13.83
C ARG A 30 10.19 3.03 -13.63
N LYS A 31 11.33 3.48 -13.09
CA LYS A 31 12.37 2.60 -12.55
C LYS A 31 11.76 1.79 -11.40
N VAL A 32 11.01 0.73 -11.71
CA VAL A 32 10.20 0.01 -10.71
C VAL A 32 11.06 -0.92 -9.85
N SER A 33 12.25 -1.31 -10.33
CA SER A 33 13.10 -2.28 -9.63
C SER A 33 13.76 -1.70 -8.38
N SER A 34 14.42 -0.53 -8.49
CA SER A 34 15.23 0.01 -7.38
C SER A 34 14.40 0.39 -6.16
N GLN A 35 13.21 0.96 -6.36
CA GLN A 35 12.30 1.29 -5.25
C GLN A 35 11.70 0.04 -4.59
N GLN A 36 11.40 -1.00 -5.38
CA GLN A 36 10.85 -2.24 -4.85
C GLN A 36 11.88 -3.00 -4.00
N GLU A 37 13.15 -3.02 -4.41
CA GLU A 37 14.23 -3.64 -3.64
C GLU A 37 14.51 -2.87 -2.34
N LYS A 38 14.55 -1.54 -2.39
CA LYS A 38 14.70 -0.69 -1.20
C LYS A 38 13.57 -0.91 -0.20
N MET A 39 12.33 -1.00 -0.66
CA MET A 39 11.18 -1.27 0.21
C MET A 39 11.25 -2.65 0.89
N LYS A 40 11.80 -3.66 0.21
CA LYS A 40 12.07 -4.97 0.80
C LYS A 40 13.17 -4.88 1.89
N SER A 41 14.26 -4.16 1.63
CA SER A 41 15.33 -3.94 2.63
C SER A 41 14.80 -3.21 3.87
N CYS A 42 14.16 -2.05 3.68
CA CYS A 42 13.57 -1.28 4.77
C CYS A 42 12.58 -2.12 5.60
N SER A 43 11.80 -2.99 4.95
CA SER A 43 10.87 -3.87 5.67
C SER A 43 11.58 -4.96 6.48
N LYS A 44 12.70 -5.50 5.98
CA LYS A 44 13.53 -6.47 6.72
C LYS A 44 14.18 -5.80 7.93
N GLU A 45 14.75 -4.61 7.75
CA GLU A 45 15.38 -3.86 8.84
C GLU A 45 14.37 -3.44 9.91
N ALA A 46 13.18 -3.01 9.51
CA ALA A 46 12.11 -2.70 10.46
C ALA A 46 11.70 -3.91 11.30
N LYS A 47 11.65 -5.10 10.68
CA LYS A 47 11.37 -6.37 11.37
C LYS A 47 12.52 -6.80 12.28
N ALA A 48 13.77 -6.65 11.83
CA ALA A 48 14.96 -6.95 12.63
C ALA A 48 15.06 -6.04 13.87
N LYS A 49 14.63 -4.79 13.74
CA LYS A 49 14.48 -3.83 14.86
C LYS A 49 13.18 -4.00 15.64
N ALA A 50 12.37 -5.01 15.32
CA ALA A 50 11.07 -5.31 15.93
C ALA A 50 10.08 -4.12 15.97
N LEU A 51 10.25 -3.13 15.09
CA LEU A 51 9.46 -1.89 15.05
C LEU A 51 8.01 -2.20 14.69
N LYS A 52 7.07 -1.62 15.45
CA LYS A 52 5.63 -1.82 15.27
C LYS A 52 4.90 -0.47 15.29
N GLY A 53 3.69 -0.45 14.75
CA GLY A 53 2.82 0.73 14.76
C GLY A 53 3.48 1.98 14.18
N ALA A 54 3.45 3.08 14.93
CA ALA A 54 3.97 4.38 14.52
C ALA A 54 5.48 4.34 14.22
N GLU A 55 6.26 3.58 15.01
CA GLU A 55 7.72 3.50 14.83
C GLU A 55 8.11 2.89 13.49
N ARG A 56 7.42 1.81 13.07
CA ARG A 56 7.63 1.20 11.75
C ARG A 56 7.33 2.20 10.64
N LYS A 57 6.25 2.97 10.77
CA LYS A 57 5.82 3.94 9.75
C LYS A 57 6.82 5.09 9.63
N SER A 58 7.33 5.59 10.75
CA SER A 58 8.40 6.59 10.79
C SER A 58 9.67 6.06 10.15
N PHE A 59 10.11 4.86 10.57
CA PHE A 59 11.28 4.20 10.01
C PHE A 59 11.18 3.95 8.51
N MET A 60 10.07 3.39 8.02
CA MET A 60 9.86 3.20 6.58
C MET A 60 9.86 4.53 5.83
N SER A 61 9.28 5.58 6.41
CA SER A 61 9.25 6.90 5.79
C SER A 61 10.64 7.54 5.71
N THR A 62 11.51 7.29 6.69
CA THR A 62 12.90 7.77 6.68
C THR A 62 13.75 6.91 5.73
N CYS A 63 13.60 5.59 5.78
CA CYS A 63 14.35 4.64 4.96
C CYS A 63 14.05 4.81 3.45
N LEU A 64 12.80 5.12 3.08
CA LEU A 64 12.40 5.37 1.69
C LEU A 64 12.60 6.82 1.22
N LYS A 65 12.85 7.76 2.14
CA LYS A 65 13.11 9.17 1.80
C LYS A 65 14.50 9.40 1.21
N GLY A 66 15.44 8.48 1.38
CA GLY A 66 16.73 8.49 0.69
C GLY A 66 16.65 8.40 -0.84
N ASP A 67 15.44 8.20 -1.41
CA ASP A 67 15.15 8.09 -2.83
C ASP A 67 14.23 9.19 -3.40
N LYS A 68 14.20 10.36 -2.76
CA LYS A 68 13.72 11.60 -3.41
C LYS A 68 14.96 12.45 -3.64
N GLN A 69 15.47 12.54 -4.86
CA GLN A 69 14.79 13.11 -6.03
C GLN A 69 15.18 12.42 -7.34
#